data_AF-A0A060WPT3-F1
#
_entry.id   AF-A0A060WPT3-F1
#
_cell.length_a   1.000
_cell.length_b   1.000
_cell.length_c   1.000
_cell.angle_alpha   90.00
_cell.angle_beta   90.00
_cell.angle_gamma   90.00
#
_symmetry.space_group_name_H-M   'P 1'
#
loop_
_entity.id
_entity.type
_entity.pdbx_description
1 polymer ?
#
loop_
_entity_poly.entity_id
_entity_poly.type
_entity_poly.pdbx_seq_one_letter_code
_entity_poly.pdbx_strand_id
1 'polypeptide(L)'
;MTELEKDINNLRSGLKSVEMELEFQRGLPQVSGDKFVSVVSQFITVASFSFSDVEDSLTEAKELFLKAVQHFGEDATRMQPDEFFGIFDQFLQAFAEAKQENENMRRRKEEEERRARMEAQLKEQREKERKSRKAKENCEEDGEFDDLVSALRSGEVFDKDLSKMKRNRKRVNSSAETSRERPGLDLGSLFSLHQVTRLCHMVSPIVSLRVALSYSSPF
;
A
#
# COMPACT_ATOMS: atom_id res chain seq x y z
N MET A 1 -15.28 -22.07 -0.10
CA MET A 1 -16.59 -22.48 0.51
C MET A 1 -16.73 -23.98 0.77
N THR A 2 -16.34 -24.84 -0.17
CA THR A 2 -16.53 -26.31 -0.11
C THR A 2 -15.82 -26.99 1.08
N GLU A 3 -14.62 -26.52 1.44
CA GLU A 3 -13.87 -27.05 2.60
C GLU A 3 -14.58 -26.74 3.92
N LEU A 4 -15.05 -25.50 4.10
CA LEU A 4 -15.81 -25.09 5.28
C LEU A 4 -17.07 -25.95 5.46
N GLU A 5 -17.83 -26.18 4.38
CA GLU A 5 -19.03 -27.03 4.45
C GLU A 5 -18.69 -28.49 4.79
N LYS A 6 -17.56 -29.00 4.29
CA LYS A 6 -17.07 -30.33 4.63
C LYS A 6 -16.75 -30.44 6.12
N ASP A 7 -16.06 -29.45 6.69
CA ASP A 7 -15.69 -29.45 8.10
C ASP A 7 -16.91 -29.36 9.01
N ILE A 8 -17.91 -28.55 8.65
CA ILE A 8 -19.18 -28.47 9.37
C ILE A 8 -19.92 -29.80 9.33
N ASN A 9 -19.94 -30.49 8.19
CA ASN A 9 -20.54 -31.81 8.08
C ASN A 9 -19.77 -32.88 8.89
N ASN A 10 -18.45 -32.79 8.96
CA ASN A 10 -17.62 -33.66 9.81
C ASN A 10 -17.95 -33.45 11.29
N LEU A 11 -18.10 -32.20 11.73
CA LEU A 11 -18.51 -31.89 13.11
C LEU A 11 -19.91 -32.42 13.41
N ARG A 12 -20.88 -32.18 12.52
CA ARG A 12 -22.25 -32.67 12.66
C ARG A 12 -22.31 -34.20 12.80
N SER A 13 -21.63 -34.91 11.90
CA SER A 13 -21.61 -36.38 11.91
C SER A 13 -20.83 -36.95 13.09
N GLY A 14 -19.72 -36.31 13.48
CA GLY A 14 -18.95 -36.67 14.66
C GLY A 14 -19.78 -36.53 15.94
N LEU A 15 -20.46 -35.39 16.13
CA LEU A 15 -21.29 -35.15 17.30
C LEU A 15 -22.45 -36.15 17.39
N LYS A 16 -23.13 -36.41 16.28
CA LYS A 16 -24.18 -37.45 16.20
C LYS A 16 -23.65 -38.84 16.53
N SER A 17 -22.43 -39.17 16.15
CA SER A 17 -21.80 -40.45 16.47
C SER A 17 -21.54 -40.58 17.97
N VAL A 18 -21.11 -39.50 18.63
CA VAL A 18 -20.91 -39.45 20.09
C VAL A 18 -22.26 -39.57 20.82
N GLU A 19 -23.32 -38.94 20.31
CA GLU A 19 -24.68 -39.08 20.85
C GLU A 19 -25.20 -40.52 20.77
N MET A 20 -25.01 -41.20 19.63
CA MET A 20 -25.39 -42.60 19.47
C MET A 20 -24.61 -43.51 20.42
N GLU A 21 -23.31 -43.28 20.57
CA GLU A 21 -22.48 -44.06 21.50
C GLU A 21 -22.89 -43.81 22.96
N LEU A 22 -23.22 -42.57 23.33
CA LEU A 22 -23.72 -42.27 24.68
C LEU A 22 -25.00 -43.05 24.97
N GLU A 23 -25.93 -43.11 24.03
CA GLU A 23 -27.19 -43.83 24.21
C GLU A 23 -26.96 -45.35 24.32
N PHE A 24 -26.03 -45.90 23.53
CA PHE A 24 -25.62 -47.29 23.65
C PHE A 24 -25.05 -47.60 25.05
N GLN A 25 -24.12 -46.78 25.54
CA GLN A 25 -23.49 -46.96 26.86
C GLN A 25 -24.46 -46.77 28.02
N ARG A 26 -25.51 -45.95 27.87
CA ARG A 26 -26.60 -45.82 28.85
C ARG A 26 -27.44 -47.10 29.00
N GLY A 27 -27.55 -47.88 27.93
CA GLY A 27 -28.28 -49.15 27.92
C GLY A 27 -27.52 -50.32 28.56
N LEU A 28 -26.22 -50.16 28.84
CA LEU A 28 -25.38 -51.20 29.42
C LEU A 28 -25.36 -51.13 30.96
N PRO A 29 -25.10 -52.24 31.67
CA PRO A 29 -24.91 -52.23 33.11
C PRO A 29 -23.74 -51.33 33.49
N GLN A 30 -23.95 -50.41 34.44
CA GLN A 30 -22.86 -49.54 34.89
C GLN A 30 -21.75 -50.34 35.57
N VAL A 31 -20.53 -50.16 35.07
CA VAL A 31 -19.32 -50.72 35.66
C VAL A 31 -18.76 -49.72 36.68
N SER A 32 -18.46 -50.20 37.88
CA SER A 32 -17.87 -49.37 38.94
C SER A 32 -16.55 -48.75 38.48
N GLY A 33 -16.45 -47.43 38.50
CA GLY A 33 -15.28 -46.67 38.08
C GLY A 33 -15.33 -46.13 36.64
N ASP A 34 -16.29 -46.58 35.83
CA ASP A 34 -16.54 -46.01 34.50
C ASP A 34 -17.23 -44.63 34.62
N LYS A 35 -16.68 -43.64 33.92
CA LYS A 35 -17.17 -42.26 33.90
C LYS A 35 -17.66 -41.83 32.52
N PHE A 36 -17.69 -42.72 31.52
CA PHE A 36 -18.03 -42.39 30.15
C PHE A 36 -19.36 -41.63 30.05
N VAL A 37 -20.44 -42.23 30.56
CA VAL A 37 -21.79 -41.63 30.50
C VAL A 37 -21.82 -40.25 31.17
N SER A 38 -21.13 -40.09 32.31
CA SER A 38 -21.07 -38.81 33.04
C SER A 38 -20.34 -37.72 32.25
N VAL A 39 -19.13 -38.03 31.77
CA VAL A 39 -18.28 -37.07 31.05
C VAL A 39 -18.86 -36.73 29.67
N VAL A 40 -19.29 -37.74 28.92
CA VAL A 40 -19.79 -37.58 27.55
C VAL A 40 -21.15 -36.89 27.54
N SER A 41 -22.01 -37.14 28.53
CA SER A 41 -23.27 -36.39 28.65
C SER A 41 -23.03 -34.90 28.88
N GLN A 42 -22.05 -34.53 29.72
CA GLN A 42 -21.70 -33.12 29.92
C GLN A 42 -21.06 -32.52 28.66
N PHE A 43 -20.20 -33.27 27.97
CA PHE A 43 -19.59 -32.86 26.72
C PHE A 43 -20.65 -32.56 25.65
N ILE A 44 -21.61 -33.47 25.42
CA ILE A 44 -22.68 -33.27 24.42
C ILE A 44 -23.48 -32.01 24.73
N THR A 45 -23.86 -31.76 25.98
CA THR A 45 -24.61 -30.54 26.32
C THR A 45 -23.90 -29.27 25.87
N VAL A 46 -22.59 -29.17 26.11
CA VAL A 46 -21.80 -27.99 25.73
C VAL A 46 -21.53 -27.98 24.22
N ALA A 47 -21.15 -29.12 23.65
CA ALA A 47 -20.79 -29.25 22.25
C ALA A 47 -22.00 -29.02 21.33
N SER A 48 -23.18 -29.55 21.64
CA SER A 48 -24.40 -29.34 20.85
C SER A 48 -24.87 -27.89 20.87
N PHE A 49 -24.77 -27.21 22.01
CA PHE A 49 -25.07 -25.77 22.07
C PHE A 49 -24.07 -24.97 21.23
N SER A 50 -22.77 -25.18 21.45
CA SER A 50 -21.72 -24.47 20.70
C SER A 50 -21.78 -24.77 19.20
N PHE A 51 -22.16 -25.99 18.80
CA PHE A 51 -22.27 -26.35 17.39
C PHE A 51 -23.51 -25.72 16.74
N SER A 52 -24.63 -25.60 17.46
CA SER A 52 -25.81 -24.88 16.98
C SER A 52 -25.47 -23.44 16.59
N ASP A 53 -24.74 -22.72 17.44
CA ASP A 53 -24.31 -21.34 17.16
C ASP A 53 -23.47 -21.24 15.88
N VAL A 54 -22.62 -22.25 15.62
CA VAL A 54 -21.80 -22.32 14.41
C VAL A 54 -22.65 -22.62 13.17
N GLU A 55 -23.65 -23.50 13.28
CA GLU A 55 -24.59 -23.79 12.19
C GLU A 55 -25.44 -22.58 11.83
N ASP A 56 -25.92 -21.84 12.83
CA ASP A 56 -26.68 -20.61 12.65
C ASP A 56 -25.81 -19.54 11.96
N SER A 57 -24.57 -19.36 12.43
CA SER A 57 -23.60 -18.42 11.83
C SER A 57 -23.29 -18.77 10.37
N LEU A 58 -23.13 -20.06 10.04
CA LEU A 58 -22.91 -20.51 8.66
C LEU A 58 -24.13 -20.20 7.78
N THR A 59 -25.33 -20.40 8.32
CA THR A 59 -26.59 -20.17 7.61
C THR A 59 -26.76 -18.68 7.31
N GLU A 60 -26.56 -17.83 8.31
CA GLU A 60 -26.57 -16.38 8.15
C GLU A 60 -25.52 -15.91 7.13
N ALA A 61 -24.29 -16.42 7.22
CA ALA A 61 -23.22 -16.07 6.30
C ALA A 61 -23.56 -16.43 4.85
N LYS A 62 -24.17 -17.60 4.61
CA LYS A 62 -24.65 -18.01 3.28
C LYS A 62 -25.74 -17.09 2.77
N GLU A 63 -26.71 -16.73 3.60
CA GLU A 63 -27.77 -15.81 3.21
C GLU A 63 -27.24 -14.42 2.86
N LEU A 64 -26.32 -13.89 3.67
CA LEU A 64 -25.68 -12.60 3.41
C LEU A 64 -24.84 -12.62 2.14
N PHE A 65 -24.11 -13.72 1.89
CA PHE A 65 -23.37 -13.90 0.65
C PHE A 65 -24.31 -13.89 -0.57
N LEU A 66 -25.41 -14.65 -0.54
CA LEU A 66 -26.39 -14.66 -1.63
C LEU A 66 -26.99 -13.28 -1.88
N LYS A 67 -27.36 -12.55 -0.82
CA LYS A 67 -27.85 -11.17 -0.92
C LYS A 67 -26.81 -10.25 -1.55
N ALA A 68 -25.53 -10.38 -1.18
CA ALA A 68 -24.44 -9.60 -1.74
C ALA A 68 -24.25 -9.90 -3.24
N VAL A 69 -24.14 -11.18 -3.61
CA VAL A 69 -23.96 -11.59 -5.02
C VAL A 69 -25.12 -11.07 -5.88
N GLN A 70 -26.37 -11.23 -5.44
CA GLN A 70 -27.53 -10.68 -6.13
C GLN A 70 -27.51 -9.15 -6.21
N HIS A 71 -27.06 -8.47 -5.15
CA HIS A 71 -26.96 -7.02 -5.13
C HIS A 71 -26.01 -6.47 -6.19
N PHE A 72 -24.92 -7.19 -6.48
CA PHE A 72 -23.96 -6.84 -7.54
C PHE A 72 -24.34 -7.38 -8.92
N GLY A 73 -25.50 -8.04 -9.05
CA GLY A 73 -26.02 -8.54 -10.34
C GLY A 73 -25.37 -9.84 -10.82
N GLU A 74 -24.68 -10.55 -9.94
CA GLU A 74 -23.98 -11.79 -10.24
C GLU A 74 -24.90 -13.01 -10.06
N ASP A 75 -24.56 -14.11 -10.74
CA ASP A 75 -25.31 -15.37 -10.63
C ASP A 75 -24.95 -16.12 -9.34
N ALA A 76 -25.85 -16.06 -8.36
CA ALA A 76 -25.74 -16.71 -7.05
C ALA A 76 -25.56 -18.24 -7.09
N THR A 77 -25.88 -18.91 -8.20
CA THR A 77 -25.69 -20.35 -8.34
C THR A 77 -24.30 -20.75 -8.83
N ARG A 78 -23.60 -19.81 -9.48
CA ARG A 78 -22.29 -20.04 -10.08
C ARG A 78 -21.17 -19.38 -9.29
N MET A 79 -21.46 -18.22 -8.72
CA MET A 79 -20.49 -17.38 -8.03
C MET A 79 -20.06 -17.99 -6.69
N GLN A 80 -18.76 -18.24 -6.53
CA GLN A 80 -18.18 -18.69 -5.27
C GLN A 80 -17.68 -17.51 -4.42
N PRO A 81 -17.68 -17.61 -3.08
CA PRO A 81 -17.16 -16.55 -2.21
C PRO A 81 -15.71 -16.15 -2.53
N ASP A 82 -14.85 -17.14 -2.77
CA ASP A 82 -13.42 -16.91 -3.05
C ASP A 82 -13.21 -16.10 -4.33
N GLU A 83 -14.04 -16.36 -5.35
CA GLU A 83 -14.05 -15.61 -6.61
C GLU A 83 -14.66 -14.22 -6.44
N PHE A 84 -15.85 -14.14 -5.84
CA PHE A 84 -16.57 -12.88 -5.61
C PHE A 84 -15.75 -11.88 -4.80
N PHE A 85 -15.25 -12.28 -3.63
CA PHE A 85 -14.43 -11.40 -2.78
C PHE A 85 -13.04 -11.16 -3.38
N GLY A 86 -12.52 -12.11 -4.16
CA GLY A 86 -11.27 -11.95 -4.91
C GLY A 86 -11.31 -10.80 -5.92
N ILE A 87 -12.47 -10.48 -6.51
CA ILE A 87 -12.64 -9.32 -7.39
C ILE A 87 -12.40 -8.02 -6.60
N PHE A 88 -13.03 -7.90 -5.42
CA PHE A 88 -12.89 -6.70 -4.58
C PHE A 88 -11.48 -6.56 -4.00
N ASP A 89 -10.85 -7.67 -3.60
CA ASP A 89 -9.48 -7.66 -3.08
C ASP A 89 -8.48 -7.13 -4.12
N GLN A 90 -8.54 -7.68 -5.34
CA GLN A 90 -7.73 -7.19 -6.47
C GLN A 90 -8.00 -5.72 -6.78
N PHE A 91 -9.27 -5.31 -6.76
CA PHE A 91 -9.64 -3.92 -6.97
C PHE A 91 -9.06 -3.00 -5.88
N LEU A 92 -9.16 -3.38 -4.60
CA LEU A 92 -8.64 -2.59 -3.48
C LEU A 92 -7.12 -2.47 -3.53
N GLN A 93 -6.41 -3.54 -3.92
CA GLN A 93 -4.97 -3.52 -4.13
C GLN A 93 -4.61 -2.55 -5.26
N ALA A 94 -5.20 -2.71 -6.45
CA ALA A 94 -4.94 -1.85 -7.59
C ALA A 94 -5.27 -0.37 -7.29
N PHE A 95 -6.36 -0.13 -6.54
CA PHE A 95 -6.74 1.20 -6.10
C PHE A 95 -5.70 1.82 -5.15
N ALA A 96 -5.18 1.05 -4.19
CA ALA A 96 -4.14 1.50 -3.28
C ALA A 96 -2.84 1.84 -4.02
N GLU A 97 -2.44 1.00 -4.98
CA GLU A 97 -1.29 1.24 -5.85
C GLU A 97 -1.47 2.51 -6.67
N ALA A 98 -2.59 2.66 -7.38
CA ALA A 98 -2.88 3.87 -8.17
C ALA A 98 -2.90 5.14 -7.31
N LYS A 99 -3.44 5.07 -6.08
CA LYS A 99 -3.42 6.19 -5.13
C LYS A 99 -1.99 6.58 -4.76
N GLN A 100 -1.13 5.59 -4.49
CA GLN A 100 0.27 5.83 -4.16
C GLN A 100 1.06 6.37 -5.35
N GLU A 101 0.81 5.87 -6.55
CA GLU A 101 1.42 6.35 -7.79
C GLU A 101 1.04 7.81 -8.07
N ASN A 102 -0.24 8.17 -7.90
CA ASN A 102 -0.71 9.54 -8.06
C ASN A 102 -0.02 10.50 -7.07
N GLU A 103 0.13 10.08 -5.81
CA GLU A 103 0.86 10.86 -4.80
C GLU A 103 2.34 11.03 -5.18
N ASN A 104 2.99 9.96 -5.63
CA ASN A 104 4.38 10.00 -6.07
C ASN A 104 4.56 10.90 -7.30
N MET A 105 3.64 10.85 -8.26
CA MET A 105 3.64 11.70 -9.45
C MET A 105 3.49 13.17 -9.09
N ARG A 106 2.59 13.50 -8.15
CA ARG A 106 2.43 14.86 -7.65
C ARG A 106 3.74 15.39 -7.03
N ARG A 107 4.38 14.60 -6.15
CA ARG A 107 5.66 14.97 -5.52
C ARG A 107 6.78 15.18 -6.53
N ARG A 108 6.92 14.26 -7.50
CA ARG A 108 7.94 14.39 -8.56
C ARG A 108 7.75 15.65 -9.39
N LYS A 109 6.51 15.97 -9.75
CA LYS A 109 6.20 17.19 -10.50
C LYS A 109 6.55 18.46 -9.74
N GLU A 110 6.26 18.50 -8.44
CA GLU A 110 6.64 19.62 -7.56
C GLU A 110 8.16 19.77 -7.42
N GLU A 111 8.89 18.66 -7.29
CA GLU A 111 10.36 18.67 -7.23
C GLU A 111 11.00 19.14 -8.54
N GLU A 112 10.51 18.66 -9.68
CA GLU A 112 10.98 19.07 -11.00
C GLU A 112 10.73 20.56 -11.24
N GLU A 113 9.54 21.06 -10.88
CA GLU A 113 9.23 22.49 -10.98
C GLU A 113 10.13 23.33 -10.06
N ARG A 114 10.39 22.87 -8.84
CA ARG A 114 11.31 23.55 -7.91
C ARG A 114 12.73 23.59 -8.47
N ARG A 115 13.21 22.49 -9.05
CA ARG A 115 14.54 22.43 -9.69
C ARG A 115 14.63 23.37 -10.89
N ALA A 116 13.64 23.36 -11.77
CA ALA A 116 13.59 24.24 -12.94
C ALA A 116 13.60 25.72 -12.53
N ARG A 117 12.85 26.10 -11.48
CA ARG A 117 12.86 27.47 -10.92
C ARG A 117 14.24 27.87 -10.39
N MET A 118 14.92 26.99 -9.65
CA MET A 118 16.27 27.28 -9.15
C MET A 118 17.31 27.39 -10.27
N GLU A 119 17.24 26.52 -11.27
CA GLU A 119 18.14 26.57 -12.42
C GLU A 119 17.95 27.85 -13.25
N ALA A 120 16.69 28.26 -13.48
CA ALA A 120 16.37 29.51 -14.16
C ALA A 120 16.92 30.74 -13.39
N GLN A 121 16.74 30.78 -12.07
CA GLN A 121 17.28 31.86 -11.23
C GLN A 121 18.81 31.92 -11.28
N LEU A 122 19.50 30.77 -11.20
CA LEU A 122 20.96 30.73 -11.25
C LEU A 122 21.49 31.15 -12.63
N LYS A 123 20.80 30.77 -13.71
CA LYS A 123 21.13 31.19 -15.07
C LYS A 123 20.97 32.70 -15.24
N GLU A 124 19.88 33.27 -14.74
CA GLU A 124 19.63 34.72 -14.77
C GLU A 124 20.71 35.48 -13.97
N GLN A 125 21.08 34.99 -12.78
CA GLN A 125 22.17 35.58 -11.99
C GLN A 125 23.51 35.57 -12.74
N ARG A 126 23.89 34.43 -13.35
CA ARG A 126 25.12 34.34 -14.16
C ARG A 126 25.10 35.29 -15.36
N GLU A 127 23.96 35.47 -16.01
CA GLU A 127 23.83 36.42 -17.12
C GLU A 127 23.93 37.88 -16.64
N LYS A 128 23.33 38.23 -15.51
CA LYS A 128 23.47 39.56 -14.88
C LYS A 128 24.92 39.83 -14.50
N GLU A 129 25.60 38.87 -13.87
CA GLU A 129 27.01 38.99 -13.51
C GLU A 129 27.88 39.21 -14.75
N ARG A 130 27.69 38.40 -15.81
CA ARG A 130 28.43 38.57 -17.08
C ARG A 130 28.18 39.92 -17.74
N LYS A 131 26.96 40.45 -17.68
CA LYS A 131 26.63 41.79 -18.19
C LYS A 131 27.28 42.89 -17.33
N SER A 132 27.29 42.74 -16.00
CA SER A 132 27.93 43.70 -15.10
C SER A 132 29.45 43.74 -15.25
N ARG A 133 30.11 42.58 -15.45
CA ARG A 133 31.55 42.52 -15.72
C ARG A 133 31.91 43.18 -17.05
N LYS A 134 31.15 42.92 -18.12
CA LYS A 134 31.35 43.60 -19.42
C LYS A 134 31.11 45.11 -19.37
N ALA A 135 30.23 45.58 -18.48
CA ALA A 135 30.00 47.01 -18.28
C ALA A 135 31.12 47.67 -17.46
N LYS A 136 31.76 46.94 -16.53
CA LYS A 136 32.94 47.38 -15.77
C LYS A 136 34.22 47.39 -16.61
N GLU A 137 34.40 46.41 -17.50
CA GLU A 137 35.55 46.31 -18.41
C GLU A 137 35.71 47.54 -19.33
N ASN A 138 34.60 48.23 -19.64
CA ASN A 138 34.64 49.49 -20.40
C ASN A 138 34.99 50.74 -19.56
N CYS A 139 35.20 50.63 -18.25
CA CYS A 139 35.40 51.76 -17.33
C CYS A 139 36.60 51.61 -16.38
N GLU A 140 37.21 50.42 -16.27
CA GLU A 140 38.19 50.08 -15.21
C GLU A 140 39.65 49.85 -15.68
N GLU A 141 40.04 50.23 -16.90
CA GLU A 141 41.44 50.08 -17.36
C GLU A 141 42.48 50.83 -16.47
N ASP A 142 42.09 51.94 -15.81
CA ASP A 142 43.02 52.75 -14.99
C ASP A 142 43.13 52.29 -13.51
N GLY A 143 42.19 51.48 -13.01
CA GLY A 143 42.14 51.06 -11.60
C GLY A 143 42.61 49.62 -11.35
N GLU A 144 42.45 48.73 -12.33
CA GLU A 144 42.80 47.31 -12.19
C GLU A 144 44.33 47.08 -12.07
N PHE A 145 45.15 47.94 -12.69
CA PHE A 145 46.60 47.88 -12.54
C PHE A 145 47.04 48.25 -11.11
N ASP A 146 46.41 49.25 -10.50
CA ASP A 146 46.77 49.69 -9.15
C ASP A 146 46.33 48.69 -8.07
N ASP A 147 45.19 48.03 -8.26
CA ASP A 147 44.76 46.92 -7.40
C ASP A 147 45.70 45.71 -7.52
N LEU A 148 46.15 45.38 -8.74
CA LEU A 148 47.13 44.31 -8.96
C LEU A 148 48.49 44.66 -8.34
N VAL A 149 48.97 45.89 -8.51
CA VAL A 149 50.21 46.40 -7.90
C VAL A 149 50.08 46.42 -6.37
N SER A 150 48.92 46.82 -5.84
CA SER A 150 48.64 46.84 -4.40
C SER A 150 48.64 45.43 -3.83
N ALA A 151 48.01 44.45 -4.48
CA ALA A 151 48.02 43.04 -4.07
C ALA A 151 49.43 42.41 -4.11
N LEU A 152 50.24 42.78 -5.11
CA LEU A 152 51.64 42.38 -5.23
C LEU A 152 52.52 43.01 -4.13
N ARG A 153 52.33 44.30 -3.81
CA ARG A 153 53.07 45.00 -2.74
C ARG A 153 52.67 44.55 -1.34
N SER A 154 51.39 44.24 -1.14
CA SER A 154 50.86 43.77 0.15
C SER A 154 51.12 42.27 0.39
N GLY A 155 51.59 41.53 -0.62
CA GLY A 155 52.03 40.14 -0.50
C GLY A 155 50.89 39.11 -0.45
N GLU A 156 49.62 39.54 -0.49
CA GLU A 156 48.44 38.66 -0.37
C GLU A 156 48.31 37.67 -1.55
N VAL A 157 48.95 37.98 -2.68
CA VAL A 157 48.97 37.15 -3.90
C VAL A 157 49.66 35.80 -3.70
N PHE A 158 50.66 35.70 -2.80
CA PHE A 158 51.47 34.48 -2.64
C PHE A 158 51.05 33.58 -1.46
N ASP A 159 50.30 34.10 -0.48
CA ASP A 159 49.94 33.34 0.73
C ASP A 159 48.73 32.40 0.54
N LYS A 160 47.82 32.71 -0.40
CA LYS A 160 46.53 32.01 -0.51
C LYS A 160 46.56 30.68 -1.28
N ASP A 161 47.56 30.43 -2.13
CA ASP A 161 47.63 29.22 -2.96
C ASP A 161 48.59 28.12 -2.46
N LEU A 162 49.62 28.47 -1.67
CA LEU A 162 50.53 27.46 -1.11
C LEU A 162 49.84 26.54 -0.09
N SER A 163 48.76 27.01 0.53
CA SER A 163 47.96 26.24 1.50
C SER A 163 46.93 25.29 0.83
N LYS A 164 46.62 25.47 -0.45
CA LYS A 164 45.62 24.66 -1.18
C LYS A 164 46.22 23.51 -2.00
N MET A 165 47.48 23.63 -2.45
CA MET A 165 48.17 22.55 -3.19
C MET A 165 48.51 21.30 -2.36
N LYS A 166 48.48 21.36 -1.01
CA LYS A 166 48.91 20.25 -0.14
C LYS A 166 47.79 19.27 0.27
N ARG A 167 46.54 19.48 -0.13
CA ARG A 167 45.40 18.62 0.31
C ARG A 167 44.78 17.71 -0.75
N ASN A 168 45.31 17.63 -1.98
CA ASN A 168 44.65 16.88 -3.05
C ASN A 168 45.29 15.52 -3.44
N ARG A 169 45.96 14.83 -2.51
CA ARG A 169 46.41 13.45 -2.74
C ARG A 169 45.82 12.46 -1.74
N LYS A 170 44.52 12.17 -1.84
CA LYS A 170 44.01 10.83 -1.51
C LYS A 170 42.63 10.54 -2.13
N ARG A 171 42.60 9.36 -2.78
CA ARG A 171 41.44 8.55 -3.22
C ARG A 171 40.74 8.94 -4.52
N VAL A 172 41.32 8.39 -5.60
CA VAL A 172 40.57 7.80 -6.71
C VAL A 172 39.96 6.49 -6.21
N ASN A 173 38.63 6.38 -6.17
CA ASN A 173 37.90 5.18 -6.60
C ASN A 173 36.40 5.50 -6.70
N SER A 174 35.91 5.72 -7.92
CA SER A 174 34.48 5.59 -8.24
C SER A 174 34.37 5.17 -9.70
N SER A 175 33.95 3.92 -9.87
CA SER A 175 33.48 3.31 -11.11
C SER A 175 32.42 4.19 -11.77
N ALA A 176 32.69 4.55 -13.03
CA ALA A 176 31.72 5.11 -13.93
C ALA A 176 31.02 3.94 -14.66
N GLU A 177 29.70 3.90 -14.57
CA GLU A 177 28.86 3.24 -15.56
C GLU A 177 27.93 4.32 -16.12
N THR A 178 28.12 4.56 -17.41
CA THR A 178 27.37 5.46 -18.26
C THR A 178 26.08 4.79 -18.72
N SER A 179 24.94 5.48 -18.70
CA SER A 179 23.99 5.41 -19.82
C SER A 179 22.98 6.57 -19.81
N ARG A 180 22.79 7.07 -21.03
CA ARG A 180 22.05 8.27 -21.44
C ARG A 180 20.63 7.90 -21.89
N GLU A 181 19.71 8.82 -21.61
CA GLU A 181 18.56 9.30 -22.41
C GLU A 181 17.38 8.38 -22.85
N ARG A 182 16.18 8.98 -22.74
CA ARG A 182 14.84 8.64 -23.32
C ARG A 182 14.77 9.15 -24.79
N PRO A 183 13.70 9.00 -25.64
CA PRO A 183 12.25 8.79 -25.34
C PRO A 183 11.36 8.01 -26.36
N GLY A 184 10.07 7.82 -26.00
CA GLY A 184 8.92 7.49 -26.88
C GLY A 184 8.64 5.98 -26.99
N LEU A 185 7.44 5.45 -26.73
CA LEU A 185 6.13 5.89 -27.22
C LEU A 185 5.00 5.71 -26.19
N ASP A 186 4.12 6.70 -26.21
CA ASP A 186 2.75 6.71 -25.72
C ASP A 186 1.88 5.71 -26.49
N LEU A 187 0.96 5.03 -25.79
CA LEU A 187 -0.33 4.46 -26.22
C LEU A 187 -0.81 3.46 -25.16
N GLY A 188 -1.27 3.98 -24.03
CA GLY A 188 -1.94 3.18 -22.98
C GLY A 188 -2.95 3.96 -22.14
N SER A 189 -3.05 5.28 -22.34
CA SER A 189 -4.12 6.08 -21.75
C SER A 189 -5.34 5.99 -22.65
N LEU A 190 -6.23 5.04 -22.36
CA LEU A 190 -7.67 5.17 -22.63
C LEU A 190 -8.52 4.10 -21.91
N PHE A 191 -8.06 3.57 -20.77
CA PHE A 191 -9.01 3.08 -19.75
C PHE A 191 -9.59 4.28 -19.01
N SER A 192 -10.42 5.00 -19.78
CA SER A 192 -11.48 5.91 -19.41
C SER A 192 -11.51 6.32 -17.93
N LEU A 193 -11.02 7.52 -17.65
CA LEU A 193 -11.27 8.25 -16.40
C LEU A 193 -12.78 8.29 -16.07
N HIS A 194 -13.65 8.13 -17.08
CA HIS A 194 -15.10 8.02 -16.95
C HIS A 194 -15.57 6.70 -16.31
N GLN A 195 -14.82 5.59 -16.45
CA GLN A 195 -15.11 4.32 -15.79
C GLN A 195 -14.69 4.37 -14.31
N VAL A 196 -13.58 5.04 -13.99
CA VAL A 196 -13.11 5.21 -12.60
C VAL A 196 -14.10 6.05 -11.78
N THR A 197 -14.66 7.12 -12.37
CA THR A 197 -15.67 7.95 -11.68
C THR A 197 -17.00 7.24 -11.52
N ARG A 198 -17.45 6.45 -12.50
CA ARG A 198 -18.67 5.63 -12.37
C ARG A 198 -18.53 4.54 -11.32
N LEU A 199 -17.36 3.92 -11.19
CA LEU A 199 -17.09 2.90 -10.17
C LEU A 199 -16.98 3.51 -8.77
N CYS A 200 -16.41 4.71 -8.62
CA CYS A 200 -16.33 5.42 -7.34
C CYS A 200 -17.74 5.73 -6.76
N HIS A 201 -18.73 5.97 -7.63
CA HIS A 201 -20.13 6.15 -7.22
C HIS A 201 -20.83 4.81 -6.87
N MET A 202 -20.35 3.66 -7.37
CA MET A 202 -20.90 2.33 -7.05
C MET A 202 -20.28 1.68 -5.79
N VAL A 203 -19.10 2.12 -5.35
CA VAL A 203 -18.44 1.64 -4.12
C VAL A 203 -18.85 2.43 -2.87
N SER A 204 -19.46 3.61 -3.07
CA SER A 204 -19.97 4.48 -1.98
C SER A 204 -20.95 3.78 -1.01
N PRO A 205 -21.87 2.90 -1.46
CA PRO A 205 -22.75 2.13 -0.57
C PRO A 205 -22.02 1.07 0.28
N ILE A 206 -20.90 0.52 -0.20
CA ILE A 206 -20.17 -0.57 0.49
C ILE A 206 -19.36 -0.04 1.68
N VAL A 207 -18.75 1.14 1.53
CA VAL A 207 -18.11 1.83 2.66
C VAL A 207 -19.17 2.24 3.69
N SER A 208 -20.37 2.60 3.24
CA SER A 208 -21.51 2.89 4.10
C SER A 208 -22.02 1.65 4.85
N LEU A 209 -21.97 0.44 4.26
CA LEU A 209 -22.26 -0.81 4.97
C LEU A 209 -21.19 -1.15 6.01
N ARG A 210 -19.91 -0.89 5.75
CA ARG A 210 -18.83 -1.10 6.73
C ARG A 210 -18.94 -0.16 7.93
N VAL A 211 -19.43 1.07 7.72
CA VAL A 211 -19.76 2.02 8.79
C VAL A 211 -21.05 1.63 9.52
N ALA A 212 -22.09 1.17 8.81
CA ALA A 212 -23.35 0.73 9.41
C ALA A 212 -23.20 -0.54 10.27
N LEU A 213 -22.40 -1.51 9.83
CA LEU A 213 -22.10 -2.72 10.59
C LEU A 213 -21.19 -2.45 11.80
N SER A 214 -20.40 -1.37 11.77
CA SER A 214 -19.57 -0.96 12.93
C SER A 214 -20.33 -0.10 13.94
N TYR A 215 -21.49 0.47 13.58
CA TYR A 215 -22.31 1.33 14.45
C TYR A 215 -23.61 0.67 14.96
N SER A 216 -23.96 -0.53 14.48
CA SER A 216 -25.13 -1.29 14.95
C SER A 216 -24.82 -2.26 16.10
N SER A 217 -23.83 -1.95 16.93
CA SER A 217 -23.70 -2.56 18.25
C SER A 217 -24.05 -1.53 19.32
N PRO A 218 -25.29 -1.57 19.84
CA PRO A 218 -25.59 -1.12 21.18
C PRO A 218 -25.93 -2.34 22.06
N PHE A 219 -25.16 -2.53 23.13
CA PHE A 219 -25.49 -3.31 24.34
C PHE A 219 -26.15 -4.68 24.19
#